data_AF-A0A7J4ESN7-F1
#
_entry.id   AF-A0A7J4ESN7-F1
#
_cell.length_a   1.000
_cell.length_b   1.000
_cell.length_c   1.000
_cell.angle_alpha   90.00
_cell.angle_beta   90.00
_cell.angle_gamma   90.00
#
_symmetry.space_group_name_H-M   'P 1'
#
loop_
_entity.id
_entity.type
_entity.pdbx_description
1 polymer ?
#
loop_
_entity_poly.entity_id
_entity_poly.type
_entity_poly.pdbx_seq_one_letter_code
_entity_poly.pdbx_strand_id
1 'polypeptide(L)'
;MIIPVAMARAAEISPKGREGEFLGSFNRCLFLGMALGPLIGGVVSDTIGIRFAFLFLSLMGFITLILVFLTFPAKTTIKRRERGILSSINNPVVKIAFNKEHNITPTSTTRALDENLRLEDYSELAEKKL
;
A
#
# COMPACT_ATOMS: atom_id res chain seq x y z
N MET A 1 -3.80 3.76 -16.93
CA MET A 1 -4.15 4.84 -15.97
C MET A 1 -2.88 5.31 -15.25
N ILE A 2 -2.64 6.61 -15.18
CA ILE A 2 -1.43 7.20 -14.56
C ILE A 2 -1.66 7.72 -13.12
N ILE A 3 -2.92 7.83 -12.70
CA ILE A 3 -3.34 8.38 -11.40
C ILE A 3 -2.61 7.76 -10.20
N PRO A 4 -2.50 6.43 -10.02
CA PRO A 4 -1.82 5.87 -8.84
C PRO A 4 -0.31 6.17 -8.84
N VAL A 5 0.31 6.26 -10.02
CA VAL A 5 1.73 6.64 -10.14
C VAL A 5 1.93 8.10 -9.73
N ALA A 6 1.04 8.99 -10.19
CA ALA A 6 1.08 10.40 -9.82
C ALA A 6 0.82 10.62 -8.32
N MET A 7 -0.15 9.90 -7.73
CA MET A 7 -0.45 9.94 -6.30
C MET A 7 0.73 9.46 -5.46
N ALA A 8 1.40 8.38 -5.87
CA ALA A 8 2.59 7.90 -5.18
C ALA A 8 3.70 8.97 -5.17
N ARG A 9 3.92 9.67 -6.28
CA ARG A 9 4.89 10.77 -6.36
C ARG A 9 4.47 11.98 -5.54
N ALA A 10 3.19 12.33 -5.53
CA ALA A 10 2.66 13.40 -4.69
C ALA A 10 2.85 13.08 -3.20
N ALA A 11 2.61 11.83 -2.79
CA ALA A 11 2.83 11.37 -1.42
C ALA A 11 4.31 11.39 -1.03
N GLU A 12 5.23 10.99 -1.93
CA GLU A 12 6.69 11.05 -1.70
C GLU A 12 7.19 12.49 -1.45
N ILE A 13 6.58 13.48 -2.11
CA ILE A 13 6.96 14.90 -2.00
C ILE A 13 6.29 15.55 -0.76
N SER A 14 5.25 14.92 -0.20
CA SER A 14 4.47 15.50 0.89
C SER A 14 5.24 15.50 2.23
N PRO A 15 5.15 16.58 3.03
CA PRO A 15 5.73 16.63 4.37
C PRO A 15 4.95 15.72 5.34
N LYS A 16 5.68 15.09 6.27
CA LYS A 16 5.13 14.14 7.24
C LYS A 16 3.98 14.77 8.04
N GLY A 17 2.84 14.08 8.10
CA GLY A 17 1.64 14.53 8.82
C GLY A 17 0.72 15.49 8.04
N ARG A 18 1.08 15.90 6.81
CA ARG A 18 0.21 16.69 5.91
C ARG A 18 -0.09 16.01 4.57
N GLU A 19 0.14 14.70 4.49
CA GLU A 19 -0.10 13.91 3.28
C GLU A 19 -1.54 14.05 2.76
N GLY A 20 -2.53 14.05 3.67
CA GLY A 20 -3.94 14.24 3.32
C GLY A 20 -4.25 15.60 2.70
N GLU A 21 -3.55 16.67 3.07
CA GLU A 21 -3.73 18.01 2.50
C GLU A 21 -3.17 18.07 1.07
N PHE A 22 -1.99 17.50 0.85
CA PHE A 22 -1.36 17.43 -0.47
C PHE A 22 -2.13 16.53 -1.44
N LEU A 23 -2.55 15.34 -0.99
CA LEU A 23 -3.41 14.44 -1.77
C LEU A 23 -4.79 15.05 -2.03
N GLY A 24 -5.35 15.74 -1.04
CA GLY A 24 -6.60 16.50 -1.20
C GLY A 24 -6.45 17.58 -2.27
N SER A 25 -5.34 18.33 -2.26
CA SER A 25 -5.05 19.32 -3.29
C SER A 25 -4.86 18.71 -4.67
N PHE A 26 -4.18 17.56 -4.76
CA PHE A 26 -4.04 16.81 -6.01
C PHE A 26 -5.42 16.41 -6.58
N ASN A 27 -6.31 15.88 -5.75
CA ASN A 27 -7.68 15.54 -6.18
C ASN A 27 -8.47 16.76 -6.65
N ARG A 28 -8.32 17.92 -5.99
CA ARG A 28 -8.96 19.17 -6.46
C ARG A 28 -8.51 19.52 -7.89
N CYS A 29 -7.22 19.45 -8.17
CA CYS A 29 -6.70 19.70 -9.52
C CYS A 29 -7.23 18.67 -10.53
N LEU A 30 -7.35 17.40 -10.12
CA LEU A 30 -7.85 16.32 -10.95
C LEU A 30 -9.32 16.55 -11.38
N PHE A 31 -10.19 16.85 -10.41
CA PHE A 31 -11.59 17.18 -10.69
C PHE A 31 -11.74 18.47 -11.48
N LEU A 32 -10.92 19.47 -11.18
CA LEU A 32 -10.92 20.73 -11.92
C LEU A 32 -10.55 20.50 -13.39
N GLY A 33 -9.52 19.71 -13.69
CA GLY A 33 -9.17 19.34 -15.05
C GLY A 33 -10.27 18.53 -15.75
N MET A 34 -10.91 17.62 -15.01
CA MET A 34 -12.01 16.81 -15.54
C MET A 34 -13.28 17.63 -15.85
N ALA A 35 -13.53 18.70 -15.09
CA ALA A 35 -14.62 19.64 -15.35
C ALA A 35 -14.28 20.61 -16.50
N LEU A 36 -13.07 21.18 -16.48
CA LEU A 36 -12.64 22.17 -17.47
C LEU A 36 -12.38 21.55 -18.85
N GLY A 37 -11.92 20.30 -18.92
CA GLY A 37 -11.60 19.63 -20.19
C GLY A 37 -12.77 19.61 -21.19
N PRO A 38 -13.92 19.02 -20.83
CA PRO A 38 -15.11 19.02 -21.68
C PRO A 38 -15.70 20.41 -21.89
N LEU A 39 -15.62 21.29 -20.89
CA LEU A 39 -16.14 22.66 -21.00
C LEU A 39 -15.38 23.46 -22.07
N ILE A 40 -14.05 23.42 -22.02
CA ILE A 40 -13.20 24.06 -23.03
C ILE A 40 -13.32 23.33 -24.37
N GLY A 41 -13.29 21.99 -24.37
CA GLY A 41 -13.40 21.18 -25.59
C GLY A 41 -14.73 21.39 -26.32
N GLY A 42 -15.83 21.52 -25.59
CA GLY A 42 -17.17 21.80 -26.13
C GLY A 42 -17.25 23.18 -26.77
N VAL A 43 -16.81 24.23 -26.07
CA VAL A 43 -16.81 25.60 -26.61
C VAL A 43 -15.93 25.71 -27.87
N VAL A 44 -14.77 25.05 -27.88
CA VAL A 44 -13.88 25.01 -29.05
C VAL A 44 -14.51 24.22 -30.20
N SER A 45 -15.20 23.11 -29.90
CA SER A 45 -15.89 22.29 -30.90
C SER A 45 -17.07 23.04 -31.54
N ASP A 46 -17.83 23.80 -30.77
CA ASP A 46 -19.02 24.53 -31.26
C ASP A 46 -18.65 25.73 -32.14
N THR A 47 -17.48 26.35 -31.92
CA THR A 47 -17.07 27.57 -32.64
C THR A 47 -16.32 27.28 -33.93
N ILE A 48 -15.42 26.28 -33.94
CA ILE A 48 -14.49 26.04 -35.06
C ILE A 48 -14.66 24.63 -35.66
N GLY A 49 -15.57 23.83 -35.11
CA GLY A 49 -15.85 22.47 -35.54
C GLY A 49 -14.93 21.42 -34.91
N ILE A 50 -15.37 20.16 -35.00
CA ILE A 50 -14.75 19.02 -34.29
C ILE A 50 -13.28 18.79 -34.64
N ARG A 51 -12.85 19.14 -35.85
CA ARG A 51 -11.46 18.95 -36.32
C ARG A 51 -10.46 19.74 -35.47
N PHE A 52 -10.83 20.95 -35.06
CA PHE A 52 -9.98 21.77 -34.20
C PHE A 52 -9.94 21.28 -32.75
N ALA A 53 -11.03 20.68 -32.25
CA ALA A 53 -11.03 20.05 -30.93
C ALA A 53 -10.01 18.90 -30.85
N PHE A 54 -9.88 18.09 -31.90
CA PHE A 54 -8.86 17.04 -31.98
C PHE A 54 -7.44 17.60 -32.05
N LEU A 55 -7.22 18.65 -32.84
CA LEU A 55 -5.90 19.30 -32.92
C LEU A 55 -5.50 19.92 -31.57
N PHE A 56 -6.44 20.56 -30.88
CA PHE A 56 -6.24 21.11 -29.55
C PHE A 56 -5.88 20.03 -28.52
N LEU A 57 -6.60 18.90 -28.53
CA LEU A 57 -6.32 17.77 -27.65
C LEU A 57 -4.92 17.20 -27.90
N SER A 58 -4.53 17.05 -29.18
CA SER A 58 -3.20 16.59 -29.57
C SER A 58 -2.10 17.54 -29.07
N LEU A 59 -2.30 18.85 -29.22
CA LEU A 59 -1.34 19.86 -28.78
C LEU A 59 -1.19 19.85 -27.25
N MET A 60 -2.29 19.80 -26.49
CA MET A 60 -2.26 19.67 -25.03
C MET A 60 -1.55 18.40 -24.55
N GLY A 61 -1.80 17.27 -25.23
CA GLY A 61 -1.10 16.01 -24.97
C GLY A 61 0.40 16.12 -25.22
N PHE A 62 0.80 16.77 -26.32
CA PHE A 62 2.21 16.98 -26.67
C PHE A 62 2.93 17.88 -25.66
N ILE A 63 2.29 18.98 -25.23
CA ILE A 63 2.81 19.85 -24.17
C ILE A 63 3.01 19.07 -22.87
N THR A 64 2.03 18.23 -22.49
CA THR A 64 2.12 17.38 -21.30
C THR A 64 3.29 16.41 -21.40
N LEU A 65 3.48 15.79 -22.57
CA LEU A 65 4.60 14.87 -22.82
C LEU A 65 5.96 15.58 -22.64
N ILE A 66 6.11 16.78 -23.22
CA ILE A 66 7.33 17.60 -23.08
C ILE A 66 7.58 17.95 -21.62
N LEU A 67 6.54 18.39 -20.90
CA LEU A 67 6.65 18.80 -19.51
C LEU A 67 7.08 17.63 -18.62
N VAL A 68 6.50 16.45 -18.82
CA VAL A 68 6.87 15.22 -18.11
C VAL A 68 8.30 14.83 -18.45
N PHE A 69 8.70 14.88 -19.71
CA PHE A 69 10.05 14.53 -20.16
C PHE A 69 11.12 15.44 -19.52
N LEU A 70 10.85 16.74 -19.41
CA LEU A 70 11.75 17.71 -18.75
C LEU A 70 11.77 17.54 -17.22
N THR A 71 10.63 17.23 -16.61
CA THR A 71 10.46 17.23 -15.14
C THR A 71 10.82 15.89 -14.49
N PHE A 72 10.90 14.80 -15.25
CA PHE A 72 11.29 13.48 -14.73
C PHE A 72 12.79 13.22 -14.96
N PRO A 73 13.70 13.63 -14.04
CA PRO A 73 15.04 13.07 -14.02
C PRO A 73 14.95 11.60 -13.59
N ALA A 74 15.51 10.71 -14.41
CA ALA A 74 15.57 9.27 -14.14
C ALA A 74 16.41 8.98 -12.88
N LYS A 75 15.81 9.10 -11.70
CA LYS A 75 16.41 8.66 -10.43
C LYS A 75 15.60 7.49 -9.90
N THR A 76 15.79 6.33 -10.51
CA THR A 76 15.26 5.04 -10.08
C THR A 76 16.20 4.42 -9.03
N THR A 77 16.32 5.05 -7.85
CA THR A 77 16.87 4.33 -6.69
C THR A 77 15.71 3.73 -5.90
N ILE A 78 15.11 2.69 -6.46
CA ILE A 78 14.22 1.82 -5.69
C ILE A 78 15.10 1.15 -4.62
N LYS A 79 15.10 1.69 -3.41
CA LYS A 79 15.62 0.99 -2.23
C LYS A 79 14.64 -0.15 -1.95
N ARG A 80 14.82 -1.26 -2.66
CA ARG A 80 14.05 -2.51 -2.52
C ARG A 80 14.10 -2.92 -1.05
N ARG A 81 13.04 -2.61 -0.30
CA ARG A 81 12.88 -2.99 1.12
C ARG A 81 12.47 -4.45 1.17
N GLU A 82 13.35 -5.34 0.70
CA GLU A 82 13.22 -6.79 0.85
C GLU A 82 13.34 -7.25 2.31
N ARG A 83 13.76 -6.36 3.21
CA ARG A 83 14.00 -6.70 4.61
C ARG A 83 12.75 -6.89 5.47
N GLY A 84 11.53 -6.81 4.93
CA GLY A 84 10.29 -6.95 5.71
C GLY A 84 9.71 -8.37 5.73
N ILE A 85 9.73 -9.09 4.59
CA ILE A 85 9.03 -10.38 4.48
C ILE A 85 9.86 -11.49 5.14
N LEU A 86 11.16 -11.54 4.87
CA LEU A 86 12.07 -12.55 5.45
C LEU A 86 12.29 -12.33 6.96
N SER A 87 12.22 -11.10 7.45
CA SER A 87 12.32 -10.79 8.89
C SER A 87 11.01 -11.03 9.65
N SER A 88 9.86 -10.96 8.97
CA SER A 88 8.56 -11.38 9.52
C SER A 88 8.47 -12.89 9.69
N ILE A 89 9.06 -13.69 8.79
CA ILE A 89 9.07 -15.15 8.91
C ILE A 89 9.80 -15.62 10.18
N ASN A 90 10.81 -14.87 10.63
CA ASN A 90 11.53 -15.18 11.87
C ASN A 90 11.01 -14.40 13.10
N ASN A 91 9.97 -13.58 12.96
CA ASN A 91 9.34 -12.91 14.09
C ASN A 91 8.37 -13.89 14.78
N PRO A 92 8.55 -14.18 16.09
CA PRO A 92 7.71 -15.12 16.82
C PRO A 92 6.22 -14.74 16.78
N VAL A 93 5.90 -13.44 16.70
CA VAL A 93 4.51 -12.96 16.68
C VAL A 93 3.78 -13.32 15.38
N VAL A 94 4.49 -13.30 14.24
CA VAL A 94 3.91 -13.62 12.93
C VAL A 94 3.70 -15.13 12.79
N LYS A 95 4.62 -15.95 13.32
CA LYS A 95 4.44 -17.42 13.40
C LYS A 95 3.20 -17.79 14.21
N ILE A 96 2.92 -17.10 15.32
CA ILE A 96 1.74 -17.38 16.16
C ILE A 96 0.44 -17.00 15.43
N ALA A 97 0.42 -15.89 14.69
CA ALA A 97 -0.75 -15.47 13.92
C ALA A 97 -1.03 -16.38 12.71
N PHE A 98 0.01 -16.78 11.97
CA PHE A 98 -0.10 -17.69 10.82
C PHE A 98 -0.51 -19.11 11.22
N ASN A 99 -0.06 -19.57 12.40
CA ASN A 99 -0.43 -20.87 12.97
C ASN A 99 -1.89 -20.92 13.48
N LYS A 100 -2.53 -19.77 13.66
CA LYS A 100 -3.93 -19.69 14.12
C LYS A 100 -4.94 -19.80 12.97
N GLU A 101 -4.54 -19.50 11.74
CA GLU A 101 -5.43 -19.44 10.57
C GLU A 101 -5.34 -20.70 9.69
N HIS A 102 -4.20 -21.39 9.67
CA HIS A 102 -4.07 -22.73 9.11
C HIS A 102 -4.12 -23.78 10.23
N ASN A 103 -5.26 -24.45 10.35
CA ASN A 103 -5.60 -25.46 11.35
C ASN A 103 -4.73 -26.75 11.24
N ILE A 104 -3.43 -26.63 11.55
CA ILE A 104 -2.50 -27.76 11.68
C ILE A 104 -1.81 -27.64 13.05
N THR A 105 -2.56 -27.91 14.11
CA THR A 105 -1.96 -28.36 15.36
C THR A 105 -1.19 -29.65 15.09
N PRO A 106 0.02 -29.76 15.65
CA PRO A 106 0.11 -30.67 16.77
C PRO A 106 0.76 -29.99 17.97
N THR A 107 0.49 -30.53 19.15
CA THR A 107 1.30 -30.34 20.36
C THR A 107 0.88 -29.22 21.32
N SER A 108 -0.42 -29.17 21.64
CA SER A 108 -0.88 -28.81 23.00
C SER A 108 -0.64 -29.93 24.02
N THR A 109 -0.06 -31.07 23.63
CA THR A 109 -0.01 -32.28 24.47
C THR A 109 1.24 -32.40 25.36
N THR A 110 2.33 -31.67 25.11
CA THR A 110 3.51 -31.78 26.00
C THR A 110 3.31 -31.08 27.34
N ARG A 111 2.47 -30.04 27.41
CA ARG A 111 2.24 -29.28 28.64
C ARG A 111 1.23 -29.95 29.59
N ALA A 112 0.24 -30.66 29.04
CA ALA A 112 -0.73 -31.39 29.85
C ALA A 112 -0.21 -32.76 30.33
N LEU A 113 0.74 -33.38 29.61
CA LEU A 113 1.41 -34.59 30.09
C LEU A 113 2.44 -34.29 31.18
N ASP A 114 3.18 -33.18 31.10
CA ASP A 114 4.13 -32.76 32.17
C ASP A 114 3.40 -32.42 33.48
N GLU A 115 2.21 -31.83 33.38
CA GLU A 115 1.41 -31.46 34.56
C GLU A 115 0.80 -32.68 35.24
N ASN A 116 0.29 -33.67 34.50
CA ASN A 116 -0.22 -34.91 35.09
C ASN A 116 0.90 -35.81 35.64
N LEU A 117 2.07 -35.87 34.98
CA LEU A 117 3.21 -36.65 35.47
C LEU A 117 3.81 -36.08 36.76
N ARG A 118 3.76 -34.75 36.96
CA ARG A 118 4.16 -34.12 38.23
C ARG A 118 3.18 -34.43 39.35
N LEU A 119 1.88 -34.54 39.07
CA LEU A 119 0.88 -34.78 40.11
C LEU A 119 0.85 -36.24 40.60
N GLU A 120 1.24 -37.23 39.79
CA GLU A 120 1.44 -38.61 40.26
C GLU A 120 2.63 -38.72 41.24
N ASP A 121 3.75 -38.06 40.94
CA ASP A 121 4.97 -38.11 41.77
C ASP A 121 4.80 -37.43 43.15
N TYR A 122 3.96 -36.38 43.25
CA TYR A 122 3.62 -35.77 44.54
C TYR A 122 2.68 -36.62 45.40
N SER A 123 1.87 -37.49 44.79
CA SER A 123 0.94 -38.35 45.53
C SER A 123 1.66 -39.51 46.25
N GLU A 124 2.69 -40.09 45.63
CA GLU A 124 3.56 -41.09 46.27
C GLU A 124 4.42 -40.50 47.40
N LEU A 125 4.87 -39.25 47.25
CA LEU A 125 5.66 -38.55 48.28
C LEU A 125 4.83 -38.12 49.49
N ALA A 126 3.52 -37.89 49.31
CA ALA A 126 2.61 -37.56 50.39
C ALA A 126 2.22 -38.78 51.23
N GLU A 127 2.09 -39.95 50.60
CA GLU A 127 1.71 -41.20 51.28
C GLU A 127 2.88 -41.80 52.09
N LYS A 128 4.13 -41.60 51.66
CA LYS A 128 5.31 -42.13 52.35
C LYS A 128 5.77 -41.32 53.59
N LYS A 129 5.06 -40.23 53.92
CA LYS A 129 5.37 -39.35 55.07
C LYS A 129 4.28 -39.30 56.15
N LEU A 130 3.27 -40.17 56.07
CA LEU A 130 2.30 -40.47 57.13
C LEU A 130 2.57 -41.88 57.68
#